data_AF-Q9UFT5-F1
#
_entry.id   AF-Q9UFT5-F1
#
_cell.length_a   1.000
_cell.length_b   1.000
_cell.length_c   1.000
_cell.angle_alpha   90.00
_cell.angle_beta   90.00
_cell.angle_gamma   90.00
#
_symmetry.space_group_name_H-M   'P 1'
#
loop_
_entity.id
_entity.type
_entity.pdbx_description
1 polymer ?
#
loop_
_entity_poly.entity_id
_entity_poly.type
_entity_poly.pdbx_seq_one_letter_code
_entity_poly.pdbx_strand_id
1 'polypeptide(L)'
;QFVCIAQQDYCRILNQVEKNMQKVEEEGEIVMVKEHRELDRTGTRKGHIVIKGTSERLTMHLVEEHSVVDPTFIEDFLLTYRTFLSSPMEVGKKLLEWFNDPSLRDKV
;
A
#
# COMPACT_ATOMS: atom_id res chain seq x y z
N GLN A 1 11.09 -30.77 -19.10
CA GLN A 1 10.56 -29.65 -19.90
C GLN A 1 11.26 -28.38 -19.43
N PHE A 2 11.80 -27.57 -20.35
CA PHE A 2 12.46 -26.30 -20.01
C PHE A 2 11.62 -25.13 -20.53
N VAL A 3 11.57 -24.04 -19.76
CA VAL A 3 10.98 -22.77 -20.16
C VAL A 3 12.12 -21.77 -20.36
N CYS A 4 12.10 -21.03 -21.46
CA CYS A 4 13.13 -20.03 -21.78
C CYS A 4 12.48 -18.65 -21.93
N ILE A 5 13.17 -17.61 -21.45
CA ILE A 5 12.80 -16.20 -21.59
C ILE A 5 13.97 -15.51 -22.30
N ALA A 6 13.70 -14.79 -23.38
CA ALA A 6 14.74 -14.05 -24.08
C ALA A 6 15.33 -12.95 -23.16
N GLN A 7 16.63 -12.70 -23.24
CA GLN A 7 17.30 -11.71 -22.39
C GLN A 7 16.64 -10.33 -22.48
N GLN A 8 16.22 -9.93 -23.69
CA GLN A 8 15.51 -8.67 -23.90
C GLN A 8 14.19 -8.61 -23.13
N ASP A 9 13.43 -9.71 -23.11
CA ASP A 9 12.17 -9.78 -22.35
C ASP A 9 12.42 -9.76 -20.85
N TYR A 10 13.44 -10.48 -20.37
CA TYR A 10 13.85 -10.45 -18.96
C TYR A 10 14.21 -9.04 -18.48
N CYS A 11 15.07 -8.34 -19.22
CA CYS A 11 15.46 -6.96 -18.90
C CYS A 11 14.26 -6.01 -18.95
N ARG A 12 13.37 -6.17 -19.94
CA ARG A 12 12.15 -5.35 -20.04
C ARG A 12 11.24 -5.56 -18.82
N ILE A 13 11.05 -6.80 -18.38
CA ILE A 13 10.23 -7.13 -17.20
C ILE A 13 10.81 -6.48 -15.95
N LEU A 14 12.12 -6.64 -15.70
CA LEU A 14 12.78 -6.04 -14.52
C LEU A 14 12.64 -4.52 -14.49
N ASN A 15 12.91 -3.86 -15.62
CA ASN A 15 12.80 -2.41 -15.72
C ASN A 15 11.36 -1.92 -15.52
N GLN A 16 10.37 -2.70 -15.96
CA GLN A 16 8.96 -2.36 -15.73
C GLN A 16 8.58 -2.48 -14.25
N VAL A 17 9.03 -3.55 -13.58
CA VAL A 17 8.83 -3.75 -12.13
C VAL A 17 9.44 -2.59 -11.35
N GLU A 18 10.66 -2.18 -11.69
CA GLU A 18 11.33 -1.05 -11.04
C GLU A 18 10.58 0.27 -11.24
N LYS A 19 10.16 0.58 -12.48
CA LYS A 19 9.39 1.79 -12.78
C LYS A 19 8.03 1.85 -12.09
N ASN A 20 7.42 0.69 -11.85
CA ASN A 20 6.13 0.61 -11.19
C ASN A 20 6.23 0.65 -9.66
N MET A 21 7.43 0.53 -9.08
CA MET A 21 7.60 0.60 -7.63
C MET A 21 7.79 2.03 -7.15
N GLN A 22 7.05 2.41 -6.12
CA GLN A 22 7.24 3.64 -5.37
C GLN A 22 7.63 3.28 -3.93
N LYS A 23 8.79 3.74 -3.47
CA LYS A 23 9.25 3.58 -2.09
C LYS A 23 8.99 4.87 -1.32
N VAL A 24 8.38 4.75 -0.16
CA VAL A 24 8.18 5.83 0.81
C VAL A 24 9.25 5.68 1.87
N GLU A 25 10.09 6.70 2.00
CA GLU A 25 11.20 6.74 2.96
C GLU A 25 10.93 7.80 4.02
N GLU A 26 11.10 7.42 5.28
CA GLU A 26 11.00 8.28 6.46
C GLU A 26 12.23 8.02 7.33
N GLU A 27 12.93 9.08 7.73
CA GLU A 27 14.18 9.00 8.52
C GLU A 27 15.29 8.12 7.89
N GLY A 28 15.28 7.99 6.57
CA GLY A 28 16.25 7.17 5.83
C GLY A 28 15.88 5.68 5.72
N GLU A 29 14.75 5.27 6.29
CA GLU A 29 14.24 3.90 6.24
C GLU A 29 13.02 3.79 5.33
N ILE A 30 12.94 2.70 4.57
CA ILE A 30 11.78 2.44 3.70
C ILE A 30 10.61 1.93 4.56
N VAL A 31 9.65 2.81 4.82
CA VAL A 31 8.49 2.51 5.66
C VAL A 31 7.30 1.93 4.89
N MET A 32 7.22 2.18 3.58
CA MET A 32 6.17 1.62 2.72
C MET A 32 6.63 1.49 1.27
N VAL A 33 6.11 0.49 0.56
CA VAL A 33 6.29 0.30 -0.87
C VAL A 33 4.93 0.17 -1.51
N LYS A 34 4.68 0.98 -2.53
CA LYS A 34 3.51 0.93 -3.39
C LYS A 34 3.88 0.43 -4.77
N GLU A 35 2.94 -0.23 -5.43
CA GLU A 35 3.07 -0.67 -6.82
C GLU A 35 2.02 0.05 -7.67
N HIS A 36 2.44 0.65 -8.77
CA HIS A 36 1.54 1.16 -9.79
C HIS A 36 0.96 0.00 -10.62
N ARG A 37 -0.36 -0.19 -10.53
CA ARG A 37 -1.07 -1.25 -11.26
C ARG A 37 -2.08 -0.68 -12.25
N GLU A 38 -2.22 -1.37 -13.37
CA GLU A 38 -3.26 -1.15 -14.37
C GLU A 38 -4.24 -2.34 -14.31
N LEU A 39 -5.44 -2.12 -13.78
CA LEU A 39 -6.41 -3.20 -13.51
C LEU A 39 -7.35 -3.49 -14.69
N ASP A 40 -7.43 -2.59 -15.68
CA ASP A 40 -8.22 -2.77 -16.89
C ASP A 40 -7.38 -2.65 -18.16
N ARG A 41 -7.81 -3.36 -19.21
CA ARG A 41 -7.16 -3.29 -20.54
C ARG A 41 -7.37 -1.95 -21.23
N THR A 42 -8.31 -1.14 -20.75
CA THR A 42 -8.63 0.21 -21.24
C THR A 42 -7.69 1.27 -20.66
N GLY A 43 -6.91 0.94 -19.62
CA GLY A 43 -5.97 1.86 -18.98
C GLY A 43 -6.64 2.98 -18.18
N THR A 44 -7.94 2.83 -17.89
CA THR A 44 -8.75 3.81 -17.16
C THR A 44 -8.70 3.62 -15.64
N ARG A 45 -8.37 2.41 -15.18
CA ARG A 45 -8.13 2.10 -13.76
C ARG A 45 -6.65 1.86 -13.52
N LYS A 46 -5.93 2.97 -13.31
CA LYS A 46 -4.51 2.98 -12.94
C LYS A 46 -4.31 3.70 -11.62
N GLY A 47 -3.41 3.19 -10.80
CA GLY A 47 -3.06 3.84 -9.54
C GLY A 47 -2.12 3.00 -8.71
N HIS A 48 -1.84 3.48 -7.51
CA HIS A 48 -0.89 2.85 -6.60
C HIS A 48 -1.64 2.00 -5.58
N ILE A 49 -1.18 0.77 -5.40
CA ILE A 49 -1.64 -0.11 -4.32
C ILE A 49 -0.51 -0.33 -3.32
N VAL A 50 -0.82 -0.62 -2.06
CA VAL A 50 0.21 -0.95 -1.07
C VAL A 50 0.63 -2.41 -1.23
N ILE A 51 1.94 -2.67 -1.33
CA ILE A 51 2.48 -4.05 -1.41
C ILE A 51 3.31 -4.45 -0.19
N LYS A 52 3.82 -3.46 0.55
CA LYS A 52 4.58 -3.66 1.79
C LYS A 52 4.53 -2.38 2.62
N GLY A 53 4.50 -2.50 3.94
CA GLY A 53 4.73 -1.38 4.85
C GLY A 53 5.03 -1.83 6.25
N THR A 54 5.58 -0.93 7.07
CA THR A 54 5.67 -1.13 8.52
C THR A 54 4.26 -1.07 9.11
N SER A 55 4.04 -1.76 10.24
CA SER A 55 2.75 -1.76 10.92
C SER A 55 2.26 -0.35 11.25
N GLU A 56 3.15 0.52 11.70
CA GLU A 56 2.87 1.93 11.96
C GLU A 56 2.44 2.67 10.69
N ARG A 57 3.21 2.54 9.59
CA ARG A 57 2.91 3.25 8.36
C ARG A 57 1.64 2.77 7.68
N LEU A 58 1.36 1.47 7.74
CA LEU A 58 0.09 0.87 7.30
C LEU A 58 -1.08 1.39 8.13
N THR A 59 -0.90 1.56 9.44
CA THR A 59 -1.94 2.13 10.31
C THR A 59 -2.20 3.58 9.93
N MET A 60 -1.16 4.41 9.79
CA MET A 60 -1.29 5.80 9.32
C MET A 60 -2.00 5.91 7.96
N HIS A 61 -1.79 4.93 7.07
CA HIS A 61 -2.41 4.93 5.76
C HIS A 61 -3.95 4.83 5.82
N LEU A 62 -4.55 4.36 6.93
CA LEU A 62 -6.01 4.23 7.07
C LEU A 62 -6.77 5.55 6.84
N VAL A 63 -6.20 6.68 7.28
CA VAL A 63 -6.81 8.01 7.18
C VAL A 63 -6.21 8.87 6.05
N GLU A 64 -5.34 8.28 5.23
CA GLU A 64 -4.82 8.94 4.04
C GLU A 64 -5.80 8.83 2.87
N GLU A 65 -5.53 9.55 1.79
CA GLU A 65 -6.31 9.43 0.57
C GLU A 65 -5.98 8.09 -0.13
N HIS A 66 -7.00 7.25 -0.26
CA HIS A 66 -6.88 5.93 -0.88
C HIS A 66 -6.97 6.02 -2.40
N SER A 67 -6.22 5.17 -3.08
CA SER A 67 -6.32 5.09 -4.53
C SER A 67 -7.63 4.41 -4.94
N VAL A 68 -8.29 4.91 -5.99
CA VAL A 68 -9.52 4.30 -6.54
C VAL A 68 -9.27 2.86 -7.02
N VAL A 69 -8.01 2.49 -7.28
CA VAL A 69 -7.62 1.13 -7.66
C VAL A 69 -7.41 0.18 -6.47
N ASP A 70 -7.38 0.69 -5.23
CA ASP A 70 -7.26 -0.11 -4.01
C ASP A 70 -8.42 0.19 -3.04
N PRO A 71 -9.67 -0.06 -3.45
CA PRO A 71 -10.84 0.31 -2.64
C PRO A 71 -10.99 -0.56 -1.38
N THR A 72 -10.29 -1.70 -1.30
CA THR A 72 -10.42 -2.67 -0.21
C THR A 72 -9.31 -2.55 0.84
N PHE A 73 -8.36 -1.62 0.70
CA PHE A 73 -7.22 -1.50 1.62
C PHE A 73 -7.64 -1.50 3.10
N ILE A 74 -8.67 -0.71 3.47
CA ILE A 74 -9.16 -0.63 4.85
C ILE A 74 -9.71 -1.97 5.32
N GLU A 75 -10.51 -2.65 4.50
CA GLU A 75 -11.09 -3.95 4.82
C GLU A 75 -9.99 -5.02 4.96
N ASP A 76 -9.04 -5.04 4.03
CA ASP A 76 -7.91 -5.96 4.04
C ASP A 76 -7.02 -5.74 5.27
N PHE A 77 -6.74 -4.48 5.63
CA PHE A 77 -6.03 -4.13 6.85
C PHE A 77 -6.79 -4.65 8.08
N LEU A 78 -8.08 -4.34 8.22
CA LEU A 78 -8.89 -4.75 9.38
C LEU A 78 -9.11 -6.27 9.46
N LEU A 79 -9.08 -6.96 8.32
CA LEU A 79 -9.18 -8.42 8.27
C LEU A 79 -7.85 -9.09 8.67
N THR A 80 -6.73 -8.46 8.35
CA THR A 80 -5.39 -9.09 8.47
C THR A 80 -4.50 -8.49 9.56
N TYR A 81 -4.91 -7.44 10.27
CA TYR A 81 -4.06 -6.70 11.23
C TYR A 81 -3.39 -7.61 12.27
N ARG A 82 -4.06 -8.68 12.71
CA ARG A 82 -3.53 -9.63 13.71
C ARG A 82 -2.25 -10.34 13.27
N THR A 83 -1.93 -10.31 11.97
CA THR A 83 -0.70 -10.90 11.43
C THR A 83 0.53 -10.02 11.63
N PHE A 84 0.35 -8.71 11.86
CA PHE A 84 1.44 -7.73 11.99
C PHE A 84 1.29 -6.75 13.16
N LEU A 85 0.16 -6.74 13.86
CA LEU A 85 -0.07 -6.01 15.11
C LEU A 85 -0.31 -6.99 16.25
N SER A 86 0.23 -6.66 17.42
CA SER A 86 0.09 -7.50 18.62
C SER A 86 -1.27 -7.31 19.28
N SER A 87 -1.86 -6.12 19.17
CA SER A 87 -3.16 -5.81 19.77
C SER A 87 -4.02 -4.88 18.90
N PRO A 88 -5.34 -5.14 18.78
CA PRO A 88 -6.27 -4.20 18.13
C PRO A 88 -6.34 -2.84 18.83
N MET A 89 -5.92 -2.75 20.10
CA MET A 89 -5.88 -1.50 20.84
C MET A 89 -4.91 -0.49 20.26
N GLU A 90 -3.88 -0.93 19.52
CA GLU A 90 -2.95 -0.04 18.83
C GLU A 90 -3.67 0.80 17.78
N VAL A 91 -4.53 0.16 16.97
CA VAL A 91 -5.37 0.84 15.97
C VAL A 91 -6.44 1.69 16.64
N GLY A 92 -7.12 1.15 17.65
CA GLY A 92 -8.19 1.87 18.36
C GLY A 92 -7.72 3.18 19.00
N LYS A 93 -6.49 3.19 19.55
CA LYS A 93 -5.87 4.42 20.09
C LYS A 93 -5.60 5.43 18.99
N LYS A 94 -5.06 5.01 17.84
CA LYS A 94 -4.81 5.90 16.70
C LYS A 94 -6.09 6.50 16.14
N LEU A 95 -7.15 5.70 15.98
CA LEU A 95 -8.46 6.19 15.54
C LEU A 95 -9.01 7.23 16.53
N LEU A 96 -8.88 7.01 17.84
CA LEU A 96 -9.30 7.99 18.85
C LEU A 96 -8.45 9.27 18.79
N GLU A 97 -7.13 9.17 18.61
CA GLU A 97 -6.24 10.31 18.41
C GLU A 97 -6.69 11.16 17.21
N TRP A 98 -6.92 10.52 16.05
CA TRP A 98 -7.36 11.20 14.83
C TRP A 98 -8.77 11.76 14.91
N PHE A 99 -9.68 11.08 15.60
CA PHE A 99 -11.04 11.60 15.83
C PHE A 99 -11.03 12.91 16.64
N ASN A 100 -10.05 13.08 17.53
CA ASN A 100 -9.87 14.29 18.32
C ASN A 100 -9.14 15.41 17.54
N ASP A 101 -8.52 15.10 16.40
CA ASP A 101 -7.94 16.09 15.49
C ASP A 101 -9.00 16.56 14.48
N PRO A 102 -9.42 17.84 14.51
CA PRO A 102 -10.44 18.36 13.60
C PRO A 102 -10.11 18.20 12.12
N SER A 103 -8.83 18.11 11.74
CA SER A 103 -8.40 17.97 10.35
C SER A 103 -8.51 16.54 9.80
N LEU A 104 -8.54 15.55 10.69
CA LEU A 104 -8.60 14.13 10.33
C LEU A 104 -9.95 13.49 10.70
N ARG A 105 -10.76 14.17 11.51
CA ARG A 105 -12.03 13.67 12.03
C ARG A 105 -12.99 13.15 10.96
N ASP A 106 -13.09 13.84 9.81
CA ASP A 106 -13.99 13.44 8.72
C ASP A 106 -13.50 12.20 7.93
N LYS A 107 -12.27 11.76 8.19
CA LYS A 107 -11.64 10.59 7.55
C LYS A 107 -11.66 9.33 8.43
N VAL A 108 -12.09 9.45 9.68
CA VAL A 108 -12.19 8.38 10.68
C VAL A 108 -13.64 7.92 10.78
#